data_AF-A0A2Z6LRA8-F1
#
_entry.id   AF-A0A2Z6LRA8-F1
#
_cell.length_a   1.000
_cell.length_b   1.000
_cell.length_c   1.000
_cell.angle_alpha   90.00
_cell.angle_beta   90.00
_cell.angle_gamma   90.00
#
_symmetry.space_group_name_H-M   'P 1'
#
loop_
_entity.id
_entity.type
_entity.pdbx_description
1 polymer ?
#
loop_
_entity_poly.entity_id
_entity_poly.type
_entity_poly.pdbx_seq_one_letter_code
_entity_poly.pdbx_strand_id
1 'polypeptide(L)'
;MNLFILCSLELWYNSILVLLTGNMKNAEVEIDALSICLNINGWEMMISLGFMAAASVRVSNELGKGSAKAAKFSIIVTVLTSLAIGTFLFVFFLIFRERLAYIFTDNKEVAAAVGDLSPLLSISILLNSVQPVLSGVAIGAGWQSIVAYVNICCYYIIGIPVGIVLGNVIHWQVKGIWMGMLFGTLIQTIVLIIITYKTNWDEQICI
;
A
#
# COMPACT_ATOMS: atom_id res chain seq x y z
N MET A 1 -9.84 9.93 -11.73
CA MET A 1 -9.78 8.58 -12.34
C MET A 1 -8.78 7.66 -11.65
N ASN A 2 -7.55 8.09 -11.34
CA ASN A 2 -6.53 7.23 -10.69
C ASN A 2 -6.75 6.90 -9.20
N LEU A 3 -7.33 7.80 -8.41
CA LEU A 3 -7.76 7.52 -7.03
C LEU A 3 -8.80 6.39 -6.98
N PHE A 4 -9.68 6.39 -7.99
CA PHE A 4 -10.72 5.40 -8.15
C PHE A 4 -10.14 4.04 -8.54
N ILE A 5 -9.13 3.98 -9.40
CA ILE A 5 -8.49 2.71 -9.81
C ILE A 5 -7.69 2.07 -8.66
N LEU A 6 -6.95 2.86 -7.86
CA LEU A 6 -6.22 2.35 -6.69
C LEU A 6 -7.18 1.80 -5.62
N CYS A 7 -8.21 2.59 -5.24
CA CYS A 7 -9.25 2.13 -4.31
C CYS A 7 -10.07 0.96 -4.89
N SER A 8 -10.34 0.93 -6.20
CA SER A 8 -11.12 -0.15 -6.83
C SER A 8 -10.32 -1.45 -6.88
N LEU A 9 -9.00 -1.39 -7.13
CA LEU A 9 -8.13 -2.57 -7.10
C LEU A 9 -8.01 -3.14 -5.70
N GLU A 10 -7.78 -2.31 -4.66
CA GLU A 10 -7.73 -2.78 -3.27
C GLU A 10 -9.09 -3.35 -2.79
N LEU A 11 -10.22 -2.70 -3.12
CA LEU A 11 -11.55 -3.18 -2.74
C LEU A 11 -11.97 -4.46 -3.48
N TRP A 12 -11.67 -4.59 -4.78
CA TRP A 12 -11.92 -5.83 -5.52
C TRP A 12 -11.02 -6.96 -5.02
N TYR A 13 -9.79 -6.66 -4.62
CA TYR A 13 -8.85 -7.65 -4.12
C TYR A 13 -9.19 -8.20 -2.74
N ASN A 14 -9.63 -7.33 -1.82
CA ASN A 14 -10.16 -7.74 -0.52
C ASN A 14 -11.37 -8.65 -0.68
N SER A 15 -12.22 -8.39 -1.67
CA SER A 15 -13.36 -9.24 -2.00
C SER A 15 -12.93 -10.60 -2.54
N ILE A 16 -11.88 -10.67 -3.36
CA ILE A 16 -11.29 -11.91 -3.89
C ILE A 16 -10.60 -12.73 -2.78
N LEU A 17 -9.88 -12.07 -1.86
CA LEU A 17 -9.24 -12.72 -0.72
C LEU A 17 -10.27 -13.38 0.21
N VAL A 18 -11.37 -12.68 0.53
CA VAL A 18 -12.49 -13.21 1.33
C VAL A 18 -13.20 -14.38 0.63
N LEU A 19 -13.38 -14.29 -0.70
CA LEU A 19 -13.95 -15.37 -1.50
C LEU A 19 -13.08 -16.64 -1.52
N LEU A 20 -11.76 -16.48 -1.49
CA LEU A 20 -10.82 -17.60 -1.51
C LEU A 20 -10.61 -18.24 -0.13
N THR A 21 -10.68 -17.47 0.97
CA THR A 21 -10.69 -18.03 2.35
C THR A 21 -11.95 -18.84 2.64
N GLY A 22 -13.07 -18.55 1.97
CA GLY A 22 -14.34 -19.29 2.07
C GLY A 22 -14.26 -20.80 1.82
N ASN A 23 -13.22 -21.29 1.15
CA ASN A 23 -13.10 -22.69 0.74
C ASN A 23 -12.17 -23.53 1.64
N MET A 24 -11.74 -23.00 2.80
CA MET A 24 -10.81 -23.68 3.71
C MET A 24 -11.50 -24.51 4.79
N LYS A 25 -10.81 -25.55 5.30
CA LYS A 25 -11.36 -26.46 6.34
C LYS A 25 -11.68 -25.78 7.68
N ASN A 26 -11.05 -24.65 8.00
CA ASN A 26 -11.35 -23.75 9.14
C ASN A 26 -11.64 -22.33 8.63
N ALA A 27 -12.49 -22.20 7.60
CA ALA A 27 -12.76 -20.93 6.93
C ALA A 27 -13.20 -19.82 7.89
N GLU A 28 -14.01 -20.13 8.90
CA GLU A 28 -14.55 -19.11 9.82
C GLU A 28 -13.44 -18.35 10.57
N VAL A 29 -12.48 -19.07 11.18
CA VAL A 29 -11.38 -18.46 11.96
C VAL A 29 -10.44 -17.65 11.07
N GLU A 30 -10.10 -18.16 9.88
CA GLU A 30 -9.21 -17.47 8.94
C GLU A 30 -9.90 -16.25 8.29
N ILE A 31 -11.21 -16.33 8.00
CA ILE A 31 -12.00 -15.20 7.48
C ILE A 31 -12.11 -14.11 8.52
N ASP A 32 -12.40 -14.45 9.78
CA ASP A 32 -12.51 -13.47 10.85
C ASP A 32 -11.17 -12.77 11.10
N ALA A 33 -10.08 -13.53 11.16
CA ALA A 33 -8.74 -12.98 11.32
C ALA A 33 -8.36 -12.07 10.15
N LEU A 34 -8.62 -12.50 8.91
CA LEU A 34 -8.40 -11.71 7.71
C LEU A 34 -9.24 -10.42 7.73
N SER A 35 -10.52 -10.51 8.11
CA SER A 35 -11.43 -9.36 8.17
C SER A 35 -10.95 -8.31 9.16
N ILE A 36 -10.41 -8.73 10.31
CA ILE A 36 -9.80 -7.82 11.30
C ILE A 36 -8.58 -7.12 10.68
N CYS A 37 -7.68 -7.88 10.04
CA CYS A 37 -6.51 -7.32 9.38
C CYS A 37 -6.89 -6.33 8.26
N LEU A 38 -7.91 -6.64 7.47
CA LEU A 38 -8.40 -5.77 6.40
C LEU A 38 -9.03 -4.49 6.93
N ASN A 39 -9.74 -4.55 8.05
CA ASN A 39 -10.28 -3.34 8.71
C ASN A 39 -9.15 -2.42 9.18
N ILE A 40 -8.11 -2.97 9.81
CA ILE A 40 -6.92 -2.21 10.23
C ILE A 40 -6.24 -1.57 9.01
N ASN A 41 -6.06 -2.33 7.94
CA ASN A 41 -5.49 -1.81 6.69
C ASN A 41 -6.36 -0.69 6.10
N GLY A 42 -7.69 -0.82 6.17
CA GLY A 42 -8.62 0.21 5.74
C GLY A 42 -8.47 1.54 6.51
N TRP A 43 -8.25 1.48 7.82
CA TRP A 43 -7.97 2.68 8.62
C TRP A 43 -6.64 3.35 8.24
N GLU A 44 -5.60 2.55 8.02
CA GLU A 44 -4.30 3.05 7.58
C GLU A 44 -4.38 3.67 6.18
N MET A 45 -5.12 3.05 5.26
CA MET A 45 -5.33 3.58 3.92
C MET A 45 -5.94 4.99 3.95
N MET A 46 -6.87 5.29 4.87
CA MET A 46 -7.43 6.65 5.00
C MET A 46 -6.36 7.68 5.39
N ILE A 47 -5.41 7.30 6.24
CA ILE A 47 -4.27 8.17 6.61
C ILE A 47 -3.38 8.39 5.39
N SER A 48 -3.06 7.32 4.66
CA SER A 48 -2.18 7.36 3.50
C SER A 48 -2.79 8.13 2.31
N LEU A 49 -4.10 8.06 2.11
CA LEU A 49 -4.84 8.90 1.16
C LEU A 49 -4.77 10.39 1.53
N GLY A 50 -4.84 10.71 2.83
CA GLY A 50 -4.65 12.08 3.32
C GLY A 50 -3.27 12.64 2.95
N PHE A 51 -2.21 11.87 3.17
CA PHE A 51 -0.86 12.26 2.78
C PHE A 51 -0.68 12.35 1.26
N MET A 52 -1.28 11.44 0.50
CA MET A 52 -1.26 11.50 -0.97
C MET A 52 -1.87 12.81 -1.48
N ALA A 53 -3.04 13.21 -0.97
CA ALA A 53 -3.68 14.46 -1.36
C ALA A 53 -2.83 15.69 -0.98
N ALA A 54 -2.28 15.70 0.24
CA ALA A 54 -1.40 16.76 0.71
C ALA A 54 -0.13 16.89 -0.14
N ALA A 55 0.51 15.76 -0.48
CA ALA A 55 1.68 15.71 -1.35
C ALA A 55 1.36 16.28 -2.74
N SER A 56 0.25 15.83 -3.34
CA SER A 56 -0.19 16.30 -4.66
C SER A 56 -0.38 17.81 -4.69
N VAL A 57 -1.11 18.37 -3.72
CA VAL A 57 -1.38 19.82 -3.69
C VAL A 57 -0.09 20.62 -3.47
N ARG A 58 0.78 20.18 -2.55
CA ARG A 58 2.05 20.89 -2.28
C ARG A 58 2.98 20.88 -3.49
N VAL A 59 3.14 19.72 -4.14
CA VAL A 59 4.01 19.60 -5.32
C VAL A 59 3.46 20.43 -6.47
N SER A 60 2.16 20.36 -6.77
CA SER A 60 1.54 21.19 -7.81
C SER A 60 1.71 22.69 -7.54
N ASN A 61 1.55 23.13 -6.29
CA ASN A 61 1.67 24.54 -5.94
C ASN A 61 3.11 25.06 -6.05
N GLU A 62 4.10 24.27 -5.63
CA GLU A 62 5.51 24.68 -5.74
C GLU A 62 6.03 24.63 -7.19
N LEU A 63 5.53 23.68 -8.00
CA LEU A 63 5.78 23.67 -9.44
C LEU A 63 5.11 24.86 -10.14
N GLY A 64 3.85 25.18 -9.81
CA GLY A 64 3.13 26.33 -10.37
C GLY A 64 3.74 27.70 -10.02
N LYS A 65 4.51 27.78 -8.93
CA LYS A 65 5.32 28.96 -8.57
C LYS A 65 6.66 29.03 -9.31
N GLY A 66 7.00 27.99 -10.06
CA GLY A 66 8.26 27.86 -10.77
C GLY A 66 9.47 27.58 -9.89
N SER A 67 9.31 26.88 -8.77
CA SER A 67 10.40 26.59 -7.82
C SER A 67 10.71 25.10 -7.73
N ALA A 68 11.68 24.61 -8.52
CA ALA A 68 12.08 23.19 -8.56
C ALA A 68 12.64 22.75 -7.21
N LYS A 69 13.42 23.65 -6.59
CA LYS A 69 14.04 23.40 -5.31
C LYS A 69 12.98 23.23 -4.21
N ALA A 70 11.93 24.04 -4.22
CA ALA A 70 10.84 23.93 -3.23
C ALA A 70 9.93 22.72 -3.49
N ALA A 71 9.72 22.34 -4.76
CA ALA A 71 9.04 21.10 -5.11
C ALA A 71 9.81 19.87 -4.61
N LYS A 72 11.12 19.76 -4.92
CA LYS A 72 11.99 18.68 -4.40
C LYS A 72 11.98 18.62 -2.87
N PHE A 73 12.08 19.77 -2.21
CA PHE A 73 12.06 19.84 -0.75
C PHE A 73 10.72 19.35 -0.19
N SER A 74 9.59 19.78 -0.77
CA SER A 74 8.26 19.31 -0.35
C SER A 74 8.11 17.80 -0.51
N ILE A 75 8.61 17.22 -1.60
CA ILE A 75 8.60 15.77 -1.83
C ILE A 75 9.38 15.04 -0.74
N ILE A 76 10.62 15.46 -0.49
CA ILE A 76 11.48 14.83 0.52
C ILE A 76 10.82 14.90 1.90
N VAL A 77 10.32 16.07 2.30
CA VAL A 77 9.68 16.24 3.61
C VAL A 77 8.43 15.38 3.72
N THR A 78 7.54 15.38 2.73
CA THR A 78 6.30 14.59 2.80
C THR A 78 6.56 13.08 2.79
N VAL A 79 7.53 12.60 2.00
CA VAL A 79 7.93 11.19 2.01
C VAL A 79 8.57 10.80 3.34
N LEU A 80 9.47 11.62 3.91
CA LEU A 80 10.10 11.33 5.20
C LEU A 80 9.09 11.35 6.36
N THR A 81 8.17 12.31 6.38
CA THR A 81 7.12 12.37 7.41
C THR A 81 6.20 11.15 7.32
N SER A 82 5.78 10.79 6.11
CA SER A 82 4.95 9.60 5.90
C SER A 82 5.68 8.31 6.28
N LEU A 83 6.95 8.17 5.89
CA LEU A 83 7.77 7.01 6.25
C LEU A 83 7.98 6.91 7.77
N ALA A 84 8.16 8.04 8.48
CA ALA A 84 8.28 8.05 9.93
C ALA A 84 6.99 7.57 10.61
N ILE A 85 5.83 8.02 10.14
CA ILE A 85 4.52 7.58 10.64
C ILE A 85 4.27 6.11 10.29
N GLY A 86 4.55 5.70 9.06
CA GLY A 86 4.44 4.31 8.60
C GLY A 86 5.35 3.37 9.40
N THR A 87 6.58 3.79 9.71
CA THR A 87 7.50 3.01 10.55
C THR A 87 7.01 2.92 11.99
N PHE A 88 6.48 4.01 12.55
CA PHE A 88 5.87 3.99 13.87
C PHE A 88 4.69 3.01 13.94
N LEU A 89 3.77 3.07 12.96
CA LEU A 89 2.64 2.15 12.86
C LEU A 89 3.11 0.70 12.64
N PHE A 90 4.11 0.48 11.78
CA PHE A 90 4.72 -0.83 11.55
C PHE A 90 5.18 -1.47 12.86
N VAL A 91 5.99 -0.74 13.65
CA VAL A 91 6.51 -1.22 14.94
C VAL A 91 5.37 -1.43 15.94
N PHE A 92 4.41 -0.50 15.99
CA PHE A 92 3.25 -0.59 16.87
C PHE A 92 2.43 -1.87 16.59
N PHE A 93 2.04 -2.11 15.34
CA PHE A 93 1.28 -3.31 14.99
C PHE A 93 2.09 -4.59 15.17
N LEU A 94 3.40 -4.57 14.95
CA LEU A 94 4.25 -5.74 15.09
C LEU A 94 4.44 -6.14 16.57
N ILE A 95 4.59 -5.17 17.48
CA ILE A 95 4.72 -5.42 18.92
C ILE A 95 3.37 -5.81 19.54
N PHE A 96 2.29 -5.09 19.17
CA PHE A 96 0.98 -5.28 19.77
C PHE A 96 0.09 -6.29 19.05
N ARG A 97 0.62 -7.06 18.08
CA ARG A 97 -0.12 -7.99 17.21
C ARG A 97 -1.13 -8.88 17.93
N GLU A 98 -0.71 -9.52 19.03
CA GLU A 98 -1.56 -10.45 19.79
C GLU A 98 -2.58 -9.69 20.63
N ARG A 99 -2.19 -8.57 21.23
CA ARG A 99 -3.08 -7.75 22.08
C ARG A 99 -4.14 -7.01 21.28
N LEU A 100 -3.80 -6.54 20.08
CA LEU A 100 -4.73 -5.87 19.17
C LEU A 100 -5.81 -6.82 18.69
N ALA A 101 -5.46 -8.09 18.45
CA ALA A 101 -6.45 -9.09 18.05
C ALA A 101 -7.54 -9.27 19.12
N TYR A 102 -7.18 -9.27 20.41
CA TYR A 102 -8.13 -9.37 21.52
C TYR A 102 -9.08 -8.17 21.66
N ILE A 103 -8.83 -7.05 20.97
CA ILE A 103 -9.79 -5.92 20.93
C ILE A 103 -10.97 -6.25 20.00
N PHE A 104 -10.74 -7.08 18.98
CA PHE A 104 -11.73 -7.42 17.96
C PHE A 104 -12.39 -8.78 18.20
N THR A 105 -11.76 -9.68 18.96
CA THR A 105 -12.29 -11.03 19.22
C THR A 105 -11.83 -11.58 20.56
N ASP A 106 -12.73 -12.26 21.27
CA ASP A 106 -12.40 -13.05 22.47
C ASP A 106 -11.92 -14.47 22.13
N ASN A 107 -12.02 -14.88 20.86
CA ASN A 107 -11.62 -16.22 20.43
C ASN A 107 -10.09 -16.30 20.27
N LYS A 108 -9.46 -17.17 21.09
CA LYS A 108 -8.01 -17.40 21.08
C LYS A 108 -7.49 -17.93 19.74
N GLU A 109 -8.29 -18.71 19.02
CA GLU A 109 -7.88 -19.25 17.70
C GLU A 109 -7.81 -18.13 16.65
N VAL A 110 -8.79 -17.21 16.66
CA VAL A 110 -8.78 -16.03 15.79
C VAL A 110 -7.64 -15.09 16.18
N ALA A 111 -7.39 -14.89 17.47
CA ALA A 111 -6.30 -14.05 17.95
C ALA A 111 -4.92 -14.59 17.52
N ALA A 112 -4.72 -15.91 17.56
CA ALA A 112 -3.51 -16.56 17.06
C ALA A 112 -3.36 -16.38 15.54
N ALA A 113 -4.44 -16.56 14.77
CA ALA A 113 -4.43 -16.36 13.32
C ALA A 113 -4.12 -14.91 12.92
N VAL A 114 -4.68 -13.92 13.63
CA VAL A 114 -4.32 -12.50 13.45
C VAL A 114 -2.84 -12.27 13.78
N GLY A 115 -2.35 -12.88 14.86
CA GLY A 115 -0.93 -12.82 15.23
C GLY A 115 -0.01 -13.33 14.12
N ASP A 116 -0.40 -14.40 13.43
CA ASP A 116 0.32 -14.99 12.30
C ASP A 116 0.27 -14.15 11.02
N LEU A 117 -0.84 -13.42 10.79
CA LEU A 117 -1.00 -12.49 9.66
C LEU A 117 -0.39 -11.12 9.95
N SER A 118 -0.20 -10.76 11.22
CA SER A 118 0.25 -9.44 11.61
C SER A 118 1.61 -9.00 11.03
N PRO A 119 2.64 -9.86 10.88
CA PRO A 119 3.87 -9.46 10.20
C PRO A 119 3.62 -9.01 8.77
N LEU A 120 2.72 -9.70 8.06
CA LEU A 120 2.33 -9.38 6.69
C LEU A 120 1.55 -8.07 6.63
N LEU A 121 0.63 -7.87 7.58
CA LEU A 121 -0.10 -6.63 7.77
C LEU A 121 0.84 -5.45 8.05
N SER A 122 1.80 -5.62 8.96
CA SER A 122 2.79 -4.59 9.29
C SER A 122 3.59 -4.20 8.05
N ILE A 123 4.13 -5.17 7.29
CA ILE A 123 4.84 -4.89 6.04
C ILE A 123 3.94 -4.15 5.03
N SER A 124 2.66 -4.52 4.95
CA SER A 124 1.67 -3.83 4.12
C SER A 124 1.51 -2.38 4.53
N ILE A 125 1.36 -2.09 5.82
CA ILE A 125 1.27 -0.73 6.37
C ILE A 125 2.51 0.09 6.03
N LEU A 126 3.70 -0.51 6.14
CA LEU A 126 4.94 0.19 5.80
C LEU A 126 4.99 0.57 4.31
N LEU A 127 4.59 -0.34 3.42
CA LEU A 127 4.57 -0.08 1.98
C LEU A 127 3.47 0.90 1.56
N ASN A 128 2.29 0.75 2.15
CA ASN A 128 1.14 1.63 1.93
C ASN A 128 1.36 3.03 2.50
N SER A 129 2.32 3.24 3.41
CA SER A 129 2.70 4.60 3.80
C SER A 129 3.41 5.34 2.66
N VAL A 130 4.31 4.68 1.93
CA VAL A 130 5.19 5.34 0.94
C VAL A 130 4.53 5.42 -0.45
N GLN A 131 3.86 4.34 -0.88
CA GLN A 131 3.36 4.23 -2.25
C GLN A 131 2.32 5.30 -2.62
N PRO A 132 1.27 5.58 -1.80
CA PRO A 132 0.27 6.59 -2.09
C PRO A 132 0.88 7.98 -2.11
N VAL A 133 1.83 8.27 -1.22
CA VAL A 133 2.52 9.57 -1.19
C VAL A 133 3.30 9.83 -2.47
N LEU A 134 4.08 8.85 -2.95
CA LEU A 134 4.79 8.95 -4.23
C LEU A 134 3.83 9.07 -5.42
N SER A 135 2.71 8.37 -5.37
CA SER A 135 1.66 8.50 -6.38
C SER A 135 1.05 9.91 -6.37
N GLY A 136 0.84 10.49 -5.18
CA GLY A 136 0.41 11.88 -5.00
C GLY A 136 1.40 12.89 -5.56
N VAL A 137 2.70 12.69 -5.31
CA VAL A 137 3.77 13.51 -5.91
C VAL A 137 3.70 13.47 -7.44
N ALA A 138 3.59 12.27 -8.02
CA ALA A 138 3.54 12.11 -9.46
C ALA A 138 2.27 12.69 -10.09
N ILE A 139 1.12 12.60 -9.42
CA ILE A 139 -0.11 13.29 -9.83
C ILE A 139 0.09 14.80 -9.77
N GLY A 140 0.67 15.29 -8.68
CA GLY A 140 0.94 16.71 -8.50
C GLY A 140 1.92 17.28 -9.52
N ALA A 141 2.79 16.44 -10.05
CA ALA A 141 3.78 16.74 -11.08
C ALA A 141 3.29 16.49 -12.52
N GLY A 142 2.05 16.01 -12.69
CA GLY A 142 1.42 15.77 -14.01
C GLY A 142 1.72 14.42 -14.66
N TRP A 143 2.46 13.51 -14.02
CA TRP A 143 2.85 12.20 -14.58
C TRP A 143 1.85 11.08 -14.38
N GLN A 144 0.59 11.42 -14.12
CA GLN A 144 -0.45 10.44 -13.81
C GLN A 144 -0.57 9.31 -14.85
N SER A 145 -0.30 9.60 -16.14
CA SER A 145 -0.33 8.59 -17.20
C SER A 145 0.79 7.55 -17.06
N ILE A 146 2.02 7.98 -16.76
CA ILE A 146 3.16 7.09 -16.55
C ILE A 146 2.90 6.19 -15.34
N VAL A 147 2.40 6.78 -14.25
CA VAL A 147 2.07 6.04 -13.04
C VAL A 147 0.98 5.00 -13.29
N ALA A 148 -0.05 5.32 -14.08
CA ALA A 148 -1.09 4.37 -14.44
C ALA A 148 -0.54 3.16 -15.20
N TYR A 149 0.35 3.39 -16.18
CA TYR A 149 1.01 2.29 -16.90
C TYR A 149 1.88 1.43 -15.98
N VAL A 150 2.69 2.06 -15.13
CA VAL A 150 3.54 1.33 -14.17
C VAL A 150 2.68 0.50 -13.22
N ASN A 151 1.59 1.06 -12.72
CA ASN A 151 0.67 0.37 -11.81
C ASN A 151 0.07 -0.88 -12.48
N ILE A 152 -0.47 -0.75 -13.69
CA ILE A 152 -1.01 -1.88 -14.46
C ILE A 152 0.06 -2.96 -14.67
N CYS A 153 1.27 -2.59 -15.09
CA CYS A 153 2.35 -3.55 -15.29
C CYS A 153 2.75 -4.25 -13.99
N CYS A 154 2.93 -3.51 -12.89
CA CYS A 154 3.39 -4.09 -11.63
C CYS A 154 2.34 -5.01 -11.02
N TYR A 155 1.06 -4.62 -11.00
CA TYR A 155 0.01 -5.45 -10.40
C TYR A 155 -0.41 -6.61 -11.31
N TYR A 156 -0.67 -6.37 -12.60
CA TYR A 156 -1.23 -7.41 -13.47
C TYR A 156 -0.18 -8.35 -14.06
N ILE A 157 1.00 -7.84 -14.44
CA ILE A 157 2.03 -8.65 -15.11
C ILE A 157 2.93 -9.35 -14.08
N ILE A 158 3.13 -8.75 -12.90
CA ILE A 158 4.06 -9.30 -11.89
C ILE A 158 3.31 -9.77 -10.64
N GLY A 159 2.50 -8.90 -10.03
CA GLY A 159 1.82 -9.19 -8.77
C GLY A 159 0.88 -10.39 -8.85
N ILE A 160 0.01 -10.45 -9.86
CA ILE A 160 -0.94 -11.55 -10.05
C ILE A 160 -0.22 -12.89 -10.30
N PRO A 161 0.72 -13.01 -11.25
CA PRO A 161 1.42 -14.28 -11.46
C PRO A 161 2.21 -14.74 -10.24
N VAL A 162 2.90 -13.82 -9.55
CA VAL A 162 3.61 -14.15 -8.31
C VAL A 162 2.62 -14.61 -7.24
N GLY A 163 1.49 -13.93 -7.05
CA GLY A 163 0.44 -14.34 -6.12
C GLY A 163 -0.16 -15.72 -6.43
N ILE A 164 -0.40 -16.03 -7.71
CA ILE A 164 -0.89 -17.34 -8.16
C ILE A 164 0.16 -18.43 -7.90
N VAL A 165 1.44 -18.18 -8.21
CA VAL A 165 2.52 -19.15 -7.97
C VAL A 165 2.67 -19.41 -6.47
N LEU A 166 2.75 -18.37 -5.64
CA LEU A 166 2.86 -18.54 -4.18
C LEU A 166 1.60 -19.18 -3.57
N GLY A 167 0.41 -18.85 -4.08
CA GLY A 167 -0.85 -19.40 -3.62
C GLY A 167 -1.01 -20.89 -3.96
N ASN A 168 -0.73 -21.27 -5.21
CA ASN A 168 -0.98 -22.62 -5.72
C ASN A 168 0.20 -23.59 -5.56
N VAL A 169 1.45 -23.13 -5.75
CA VAL A 169 2.63 -24.01 -5.75
C VAL A 169 3.13 -24.27 -4.33
N ILE A 170 3.08 -23.27 -3.46
CA ILE A 170 3.57 -23.36 -2.07
C ILE A 170 2.41 -23.69 -1.10
N HIS A 171 1.17 -23.79 -1.59
CA HIS A 171 -0.04 -23.97 -0.78
C HIS A 171 -0.19 -22.94 0.35
N TRP A 172 0.42 -21.77 0.21
CA TRP A 172 0.29 -20.66 1.16
C TRP A 172 -1.02 -19.88 1.02
N GLN A 173 -1.89 -20.32 0.10
CA GLN A 173 -3.26 -19.84 -0.09
C GLN A 173 -3.33 -18.31 0.01
N VAL A 174 -3.94 -17.77 1.07
CA VAL A 174 -4.22 -16.35 1.28
C VAL A 174 -2.95 -15.55 1.57
N LYS A 175 -2.03 -16.12 2.35
CA LYS A 175 -0.72 -15.51 2.64
C LYS A 175 0.10 -15.38 1.37
N GLY A 176 0.04 -16.37 0.47
CA GLY A 176 0.75 -16.37 -0.80
C GLY A 176 0.26 -15.28 -1.76
N ILE A 177 -1.06 -15.13 -1.85
CA ILE A 177 -1.71 -14.10 -2.67
C ILE A 177 -1.39 -12.70 -2.13
N TRP A 178 -1.51 -12.49 -0.82
CA TRP A 178 -1.17 -11.21 -0.19
C TRP A 178 0.32 -10.87 -0.33
N MET A 179 1.23 -11.84 -0.21
CA MET A 179 2.66 -11.65 -0.51
C MET A 179 2.92 -11.24 -1.97
N GLY A 180 2.22 -11.85 -2.93
CA GLY A 180 2.34 -11.48 -4.35
C GLY A 180 1.93 -10.03 -4.62
N MET A 181 0.88 -9.57 -3.94
CA MET A 181 0.46 -8.16 -3.99
C MET A 181 1.53 -7.25 -3.43
N LEU A 182 2.04 -7.55 -2.23
CA LEU A 182 3.09 -6.74 -1.61
C LEU A 182 4.32 -6.64 -2.49
N PHE A 183 4.65 -7.71 -3.22
CA PHE A 183 5.73 -7.71 -4.18
C PHE A 183 5.46 -6.78 -5.37
N GLY A 184 4.24 -6.77 -5.91
CA GLY A 184 3.81 -5.80 -6.93
C GLY A 184 3.90 -4.36 -6.44
N THR A 185 3.41 -4.10 -5.22
CA THR A 185 3.45 -2.79 -4.55
C THR A 185 4.90 -2.32 -4.32
N LEU A 186 5.78 -3.23 -3.90
CA LEU A 186 7.22 -2.98 -3.74
C LEU A 186 7.87 -2.54 -5.05
N ILE A 187 7.65 -3.27 -6.12
CA ILE A 187 8.22 -2.95 -7.44
C ILE A 187 7.70 -1.59 -7.91
N GLN A 188 6.40 -1.34 -7.80
CA GLN A 188 5.83 -0.05 -8.17
C GLN A 188 6.45 1.10 -7.37
N THR A 189 6.65 0.90 -6.07
CA THR A 189 7.28 1.89 -5.18
C THR A 189 8.72 2.19 -5.63
N ILE A 190 9.50 1.15 -5.95
CA ILE A 190 10.88 1.31 -6.45
C ILE A 190 10.87 2.07 -7.78
N VAL A 191 9.99 1.72 -8.72
CA VAL A 191 9.89 2.40 -10.02
C VAL A 191 9.50 3.87 -9.84
N LEU A 192 8.54 4.19 -8.96
CA LEU A 192 8.15 5.56 -8.64
C LEU A 192 9.29 6.37 -8.03
N ILE A 193 10.08 5.77 -7.12
CA ILE A 193 11.27 6.41 -6.55
C ILE A 193 12.29 6.71 -7.66
N ILE A 194 12.55 5.75 -8.54
CA ILE A 194 13.50 5.92 -9.66
C ILE A 194 13.04 7.04 -10.59
N ILE A 195 11.76 7.07 -10.96
CA ILE A 195 11.20 8.13 -11.81
C ILE A 195 11.37 9.49 -11.12
N THR A 196 10.96 9.59 -9.86
CA THR A 196 11.06 10.84 -9.06
C THR A 196 12.51 11.34 -8.96
N TYR A 197 13.47 10.42 -8.82
CA TYR A 197 14.90 10.74 -8.72
C TYR A 197 15.52 11.12 -10.07
N LYS A 198 15.13 10.43 -11.15
CA LYS A 198 15.65 10.67 -12.51
C LYS A 198 15.04 11.90 -13.18
N THR A 199 13.91 12.38 -12.69
CA THR A 199 13.27 13.58 -13.23
C THR A 199 14.17 14.81 -13.09
N ASN A 200 14.29 15.54 -14.20
CA ASN A 200 14.79 16.91 -14.20
C ASN A 200 13.65 17.89 -13.82
N TRP A 201 13.59 18.22 -12.53
CA TRP A 201 12.54 19.10 -11.99
C TRP A 201 12.63 20.54 -12.52
N ASP A 202 13.78 20.95 -13.05
CA ASP A 202 13.98 22.28 -13.62
C ASP A 202 13.29 22.41 -14.99
N GLU A 203 13.19 21.33 -15.77
CA GLU A 203 12.40 21.29 -17.01
C GLU A 203 10.88 21.32 -16.75
N GLN A 204 10.46 20.82 -15.59
CA GLN A 204 9.05 20.72 -15.23
C GLN A 204 8.36 22.03 -14.90
N ILE A 205 9.14 23.09 -14.72
CA ILE A 205 8.67 24.45 -14.43
C ILE A 205 8.46 25.27 -15.70
N CYS A 206 9.09 24.87 -16.79
CA CYS A 206 9.05 25.59 -18.06
C CYS A 206 7.85 25.22 -18.95
N ILE A 207 6.87 24.50 -18.41
CA ILE A 207 5.63 24.10 -19.12
C ILE A 207 4.51 25.09 -18.80
#